data_AF-A0A4Y6RKI1-F1
#
_entry.id   AF-A0A4Y6RKI1-F1
#
_cell.length_a   1.000
_cell.length_b   1.000
_cell.length_c   1.000
_cell.angle_alpha   90.00
_cell.angle_beta   90.00
_cell.angle_gamma   90.00
#
_symmetry.space_group_name_H-M   'P 1'
#
loop_
_entity.id
_entity.type
_entity.pdbx_description
1 polymer ?
#
loop_
_entity_poly.entity_id
_entity_poly.type
_entity_poly.pdbx_seq_one_letter_code
_entity_poly.pdbx_strand_id
1 'polypeptide(L)'
;MSHVWIGKFDGTMQCDKESPSIPLGEMREQLARLIGDAAILNAKRTERPMPQLCGLPSGVINAYEITAAGWQLLCDGVAGKQGFFRLDQLEQCSAEQVNVSRLIGTLTASPPHAVRDLVGHPLRVYQSGDGLTRDWRPERCNIETDKESRIVSVWFG
;
A
#
# COMPACT_ATOMS: atom_id res chain seq x y z
N MET A 1 -13.48 25.48 3.53
CA MET A 1 -12.77 24.45 4.30
C MET A 1 -12.41 23.33 3.34
N SER A 2 -11.21 22.78 3.39
CA SER A 2 -10.81 21.69 2.48
C SER A 2 -11.38 20.36 2.99
N HIS A 3 -11.96 19.60 2.07
CA HIS A 3 -12.53 18.27 2.31
C HIS A 3 -11.81 17.27 1.41
N VAL A 4 -11.68 16.04 1.88
CA VAL A 4 -10.99 14.97 1.15
C VAL A 4 -11.88 13.74 1.15
N TRP A 5 -12.00 13.09 -0.01
CA TRP A 5 -12.61 11.78 -0.11
C TRP A 5 -11.55 10.70 0.10
N ILE A 6 -11.78 9.87 1.11
CA ILE A 6 -10.97 8.68 1.38
C ILE A 6 -11.81 7.43 1.25
N GLY A 7 -11.18 6.28 1.11
CA GLY A 7 -11.89 5.02 1.11
C GLY A 7 -11.00 3.84 1.41
N LYS A 8 -11.67 2.73 1.69
CA LYS A 8 -11.07 1.46 2.03
C LYS A 8 -11.96 0.36 1.46
N PHE A 9 -11.33 -0.70 0.97
CA PHE A 9 -12.07 -1.85 0.48
C PHE A 9 -12.94 -2.45 1.58
N ASP A 10 -14.12 -2.91 1.19
CA ASP A 10 -15.07 -3.52 2.12
C ASP A 10 -14.64 -4.92 2.61
N GLY A 11 -13.48 -5.43 2.18
CA GLY A 11 -12.96 -6.73 2.62
C GLY A 11 -13.40 -7.92 1.77
N THR A 12 -14.32 -7.72 0.81
CA THR A 12 -14.70 -8.81 -0.11
C THR A 12 -13.58 -9.13 -1.09
N MET A 13 -13.40 -10.42 -1.37
CA MET A 13 -12.32 -10.98 -2.16
C MET A 13 -12.86 -11.75 -3.38
N GLN A 14 -12.17 -11.67 -4.51
CA GLN A 14 -12.52 -12.41 -5.71
C GLN A 14 -12.32 -13.91 -5.51
N CYS A 15 -13.26 -14.69 -6.05
CA CYS A 15 -13.32 -16.17 -5.95
C CYS A 15 -13.55 -16.73 -4.54
N ASP A 16 -13.68 -15.87 -3.52
CA ASP A 16 -14.02 -16.27 -2.16
C ASP A 16 -15.42 -15.76 -1.79
N LYS A 17 -16.40 -16.67 -1.90
CA LYS A 17 -17.81 -16.37 -1.60
C LYS A 17 -18.08 -16.21 -0.10
N GLU A 18 -17.15 -16.65 0.74
CA GLU A 18 -17.27 -16.56 2.20
C GLU A 18 -16.55 -15.33 2.76
N SER A 19 -15.81 -14.58 1.92
CA SER A 19 -15.12 -13.36 2.33
C SER A 19 -16.10 -12.34 2.94
N PRO A 20 -15.92 -11.95 4.21
CA PRO A 20 -16.86 -11.08 4.89
C PRO A 20 -16.77 -9.64 4.34
N SER A 21 -17.91 -9.10 3.92
CA SER A 21 -18.05 -7.67 3.59
C SER A 21 -18.25 -6.89 4.89
N ILE A 22 -17.40 -5.90 5.13
CA ILE A 22 -17.52 -4.92 6.20
C ILE A 22 -18.53 -3.86 5.76
N PRO A 23 -19.69 -3.74 6.44
CA PRO A 23 -20.71 -2.75 6.10
C PRO A 23 -20.19 -1.31 6.24
N LEU A 24 -20.80 -0.40 5.46
CA LEU A 24 -20.45 1.03 5.46
C LEU A 24 -20.53 1.65 6.87
N GLY A 25 -21.52 1.26 7.68
CA GLY A 25 -21.68 1.75 9.05
C GLY A 25 -20.59 1.26 10.00
N GLU A 26 -20.28 -0.04 9.96
CA GLU A 26 -19.25 -0.64 10.82
C GLU A 26 -17.86 -0.05 10.54
N MET A 27 -17.50 0.10 9.26
CA MET A 27 -16.22 0.73 8.91
C MET A 27 -16.20 2.23 9.25
N ARG A 28 -17.36 2.91 9.25
CA ARG A 28 -17.46 4.30 9.70
C ARG A 28 -17.15 4.42 11.19
N GLU A 29 -17.65 3.49 12.01
CA GLU A 29 -17.33 3.45 13.44
C GLU A 29 -15.83 3.23 13.68
N GLN A 30 -15.20 2.35 12.90
CA GLN A 30 -13.75 2.16 12.96
C GLN A 30 -12.99 3.45 12.61
N LEU A 31 -13.40 4.15 11.56
CA LEU A 31 -12.81 5.43 11.17
C LEU A 31 -13.02 6.50 12.26
N ALA A 32 -14.21 6.56 12.85
CA ALA A 32 -14.53 7.52 13.92
C ALA A 32 -13.67 7.31 15.17
N ARG A 33 -13.24 6.07 15.48
CA ARG A 33 -12.28 5.80 16.57
C ARG A 33 -10.88 6.38 16.30
N LEU A 34 -10.53 6.62 15.05
CA LEU A 34 -9.21 7.14 14.66
C LEU A 34 -9.20 8.67 14.59
N ILE A 35 -10.22 9.26 13.97
CA ILE A 35 -10.23 10.70 13.62
C ILE A 35 -11.35 11.50 14.30
N GLY A 36 -12.21 10.83 15.06
CA GLY A 36 -13.40 11.41 15.67
C GLY A 36 -14.60 11.48 14.73
N ASP A 37 -15.80 11.32 15.29
CA ASP A 37 -17.06 11.29 14.53
C ASP A 37 -17.33 12.59 13.74
N ALA A 38 -17.04 13.73 14.38
CA ALA A 38 -17.21 15.06 13.80
C ALA A 38 -16.32 15.32 12.57
N ALA A 39 -15.27 14.52 12.36
CA ALA A 39 -14.40 14.65 11.20
C ALA A 39 -14.97 13.97 9.95
N ILE A 40 -16.01 13.12 10.08
CA ILE A 40 -16.64 12.37 8.99
C ILE A 40 -17.93 13.07 8.56
N LEU A 41 -17.95 13.60 7.34
CA LEU A 41 -19.02 14.47 6.85
C LEU A 41 -20.06 13.71 6.04
N ASN A 42 -19.61 12.85 5.12
CA ASN A 42 -20.47 12.05 4.26
C ASN A 42 -19.92 10.63 4.10
N ALA A 43 -20.78 9.71 3.68
CA ALA A 43 -20.41 8.33 3.40
C ALA A 43 -21.13 7.83 2.15
N LYS A 44 -20.44 7.05 1.31
CA LYS A 44 -21.04 6.36 0.16
C LYS A 44 -20.32 5.05 -0.11
N ARG A 45 -21.01 4.12 -0.76
CA ARG A 45 -20.39 2.94 -1.35
C ARG A 45 -20.02 3.25 -2.81
N THR A 46 -18.87 2.78 -3.24
CA THR A 46 -18.41 2.90 -4.63
C THR A 46 -17.63 1.65 -5.02
N GLU A 47 -17.28 1.53 -6.29
CA GLU A 47 -16.58 0.36 -6.81
C GLU A 47 -15.47 0.82 -7.73
N ARG A 48 -14.43 0.00 -7.86
CA ARG A 48 -13.37 0.21 -8.84
C ARG A 48 -13.12 -1.03 -9.68
N PRO A 49 -12.77 -0.89 -10.96
CA PRO A 49 -12.32 -2.02 -11.76
C PRO A 49 -11.12 -2.71 -11.11
N MET A 50 -11.21 -4.03 -11.00
CA MET A 50 -10.12 -4.88 -10.51
C MET A 50 -9.74 -5.91 -11.57
N PRO A 51 -8.44 -6.21 -11.75
CA PRO A 51 -8.03 -7.36 -12.54
C PRO A 51 -8.72 -8.63 -12.02
N GLN A 52 -9.16 -9.48 -12.95
CA GLN A 52 -9.83 -10.73 -12.62
C GLN A 52 -8.80 -11.76 -12.15
N LEU A 53 -8.53 -11.77 -10.85
CA LEU A 53 -7.55 -12.63 -10.21
C LEU A 53 -8.04 -13.02 -8.82
N CYS A 54 -8.24 -14.33 -8.61
CA CYS A 54 -8.66 -14.87 -7.33
C CYS A 54 -7.71 -14.43 -6.21
N GLY A 55 -8.28 -14.04 -5.06
CA GLY A 55 -7.50 -13.54 -3.93
C GLY A 55 -7.10 -12.06 -4.01
N LEU A 56 -7.58 -11.30 -5.00
CA LEU A 56 -7.61 -9.83 -4.95
C LEU A 56 -8.93 -9.32 -4.36
N PRO A 57 -9.00 -8.07 -3.86
CA PRO A 57 -10.27 -7.44 -3.53
C PRO A 57 -11.24 -7.43 -4.71
N SER A 58 -12.54 -7.51 -4.43
CA SER A 58 -13.61 -7.46 -5.43
C SER A 58 -13.66 -6.14 -6.19
N GLY A 59 -13.20 -5.05 -5.57
CA GLY A 59 -13.35 -3.69 -6.10
C GLY A 59 -14.28 -2.82 -5.26
N VAL A 60 -15.07 -3.40 -4.35
CA VAL A 60 -16.08 -2.68 -3.57
C VAL A 60 -15.42 -1.86 -2.45
N ILE A 61 -15.73 -0.57 -2.39
CA ILE A 61 -15.10 0.41 -1.52
C ILE A 61 -16.17 1.13 -0.70
N ASN A 62 -15.90 1.25 0.60
CA ASN A 62 -16.57 2.18 1.48
C ASN A 62 -15.79 3.49 1.47
N ALA A 63 -16.46 4.57 1.06
CA ALA A 63 -15.86 5.88 0.89
C ALA A 63 -16.48 6.89 1.85
N TYR A 64 -15.63 7.78 2.37
CA TYR A 64 -15.99 8.79 3.35
C TYR A 64 -15.42 10.14 2.96
N GLU A 65 -16.24 11.17 3.05
CA GLU A 65 -15.77 12.55 3.00
C GLU A 65 -15.36 12.97 4.39
N ILE A 66 -14.13 13.44 4.53
CA ILE A 66 -13.58 13.86 5.82
C ILE A 66 -13.02 15.28 5.75
N THR A 67 -12.94 15.91 6.91
CA THR A 67 -12.25 17.21 7.06
C THR A 67 -10.74 17.08 6.84
N ALA A 68 -10.08 18.15 6.44
CA ALA A 68 -8.62 18.19 6.34
C ALA A 68 -7.92 17.89 7.68
N ALA A 69 -8.49 18.31 8.82
CA ALA A 69 -7.98 17.97 10.14
C ALA A 69 -8.09 16.46 10.42
N GLY A 70 -9.21 15.84 10.04
CA GLY A 70 -9.37 14.39 10.10
C GLY A 70 -8.35 13.65 9.23
N TRP A 71 -8.03 14.19 8.05
CA TRP A 71 -6.99 13.63 7.19
C TRP A 71 -5.61 13.70 7.83
N GLN A 72 -5.23 14.84 8.43
CA GLN A 72 -3.95 14.96 9.14
C GLN A 72 -3.84 13.98 10.31
N LEU A 73 -4.92 13.79 11.10
CA LEU A 73 -4.93 12.79 12.16
C LEU A 73 -4.72 11.37 11.63
N LEU A 74 -5.29 11.05 10.47
CA LEU A 74 -5.12 9.74 9.85
C LEU A 74 -3.70 9.51 9.31
N CYS A 75 -3.02 10.56 8.87
CA CYS A 75 -1.64 10.51 8.38
C CYS A 75 -0.59 10.50 9.50
N ASP A 76 -0.75 11.40 10.48
CA ASP A 76 0.30 11.73 11.45
C ASP A 76 -0.04 11.20 12.85
N GLY A 77 -1.32 10.98 13.15
CA GLY A 77 -1.83 10.60 14.46
C GLY A 77 -1.94 9.10 14.72
N VAL A 78 -1.74 8.26 13.69
CA VAL A 78 -1.90 6.80 13.80
C VAL A 78 -0.66 6.08 13.28
N ALA A 79 -0.03 5.27 14.13
CA ALA A 79 1.08 4.41 13.73
C ALA A 79 0.56 3.22 12.89
N GLY A 80 1.15 3.03 11.71
CA GLY A 80 0.86 1.90 10.82
C GLY A 80 -0.27 2.16 9.80
N LYS A 81 -0.32 1.34 8.74
CA LYS A 81 -1.25 1.52 7.63
C LYS A 81 -2.67 1.10 8.01
N GLN A 82 -3.58 2.06 8.13
CA GLN A 82 -5.00 1.80 8.45
C GLN A 82 -5.83 1.27 7.26
N GLY A 83 -5.23 1.26 6.06
CA GLY A 83 -5.84 0.77 4.83
C GLY A 83 -6.76 1.76 4.12
N PHE A 84 -6.88 2.99 4.64
CA PHE A 84 -7.57 4.08 3.94
C PHE A 84 -6.62 4.74 2.92
N PHE A 85 -7.16 5.06 1.75
CA PHE A 85 -6.47 5.74 0.66
C PHE A 85 -7.31 6.91 0.15
N ARG A 86 -6.67 7.90 -0.45
CA ARG A 86 -7.35 9.01 -1.11
C ARG A 86 -8.05 8.54 -2.37
N LEU A 87 -9.36 8.77 -2.48
CA LEU A 87 -10.14 8.40 -3.65
C LEU A 87 -9.83 9.30 -4.85
N ASP A 88 -9.57 10.57 -4.59
CA ASP A 88 -9.30 11.59 -5.61
C ASP A 88 -7.91 11.47 -6.25
N GLN A 89 -6.99 10.75 -5.61
CA GLN A 89 -5.65 10.47 -6.17
C GLN A 89 -5.58 9.18 -6.99
N LEU A 90 -6.64 8.37 -7.00
CA LEU A 90 -6.67 7.09 -7.72
C LEU A 90 -7.03 7.20 -9.19
N GLU A 91 -7.57 8.33 -9.65
CA GLU A 91 -7.85 8.56 -11.09
C GLU A 91 -6.56 8.65 -11.94
N GLN A 92 -5.36 8.63 -11.33
CA GLN A 92 -4.08 8.83 -12.01
C GLN A 92 -3.23 7.55 -12.23
N CYS A 93 -3.69 6.36 -11.84
CA CYS A 93 -2.93 5.12 -12.08
C CYS A 93 -3.59 4.26 -13.16
N SER A 94 -3.09 4.33 -14.40
CA SER A 94 -3.46 3.36 -15.44
C SER A 94 -2.93 1.97 -15.07
N ALA A 95 -3.68 0.93 -15.43
CA ALA A 95 -3.38 -0.46 -15.13
C ALA A 95 -2.06 -0.99 -15.74
N GLU A 96 -1.36 -0.18 -16.54
CA GLU A 96 -0.16 -0.58 -17.27
C GLU A 96 1.12 -0.60 -16.41
N GLN A 97 1.09 -0.17 -15.14
CA GLN A 97 2.31 0.07 -14.36
C GLN A 97 2.52 -0.78 -13.09
N VAL A 98 1.63 -1.71 -12.72
CA VAL A 98 1.79 -2.47 -11.47
C VAL A 98 2.58 -3.77 -11.69
N ASN A 99 3.90 -3.72 -11.49
CA ASN A 99 4.73 -4.92 -11.39
C ASN A 99 4.72 -5.45 -9.94
N VAL A 100 4.01 -6.56 -9.72
CA VAL A 100 3.75 -7.17 -8.40
C VAL A 100 5.04 -7.54 -7.65
N SER A 101 6.12 -7.87 -8.36
CA SER A 101 7.41 -8.19 -7.77
C SER A 101 8.07 -6.97 -7.09
N ARG A 102 7.83 -5.77 -7.61
CA ARG A 102 8.34 -4.51 -7.04
C ARG A 102 7.66 -4.16 -5.72
N LEU A 103 6.37 -4.46 -5.59
CA LEU A 103 5.56 -4.18 -4.41
C LEU A 103 6.00 -4.99 -3.18
N ILE A 104 6.34 -6.28 -3.37
CA ILE A 104 6.78 -7.15 -2.27
C ILE A 104 8.18 -6.74 -1.77
N GLY A 105 9.09 -6.39 -2.69
CA GLY A 105 10.42 -5.87 -2.34
C GLY A 105 10.35 -4.56 -1.56
N THR A 106 9.40 -3.68 -1.89
CA THR A 106 9.28 -2.35 -1.25
C THR A 106 8.72 -2.43 0.18
N LEU A 107 7.98 -3.49 0.54
CA LEU A 107 7.32 -3.60 1.85
C LEU A 107 8.19 -4.22 2.95
N THR A 108 9.24 -4.96 2.57
CA THR A 108 10.10 -5.70 3.52
C THR A 108 11.52 -5.15 3.59
N ALA A 109 11.90 -4.32 2.63
CA ALA A 109 13.25 -3.83 2.52
C ALA A 109 13.31 -2.32 2.77
N SER A 110 14.17 -1.91 3.70
CA SER A 110 14.48 -0.50 3.88
C SER A 110 15.44 -0.08 2.76
N PRO A 111 15.08 0.90 1.92
CA PRO A 111 16.02 1.45 0.97
C PRO A 111 17.06 2.31 1.71
N PRO A 112 18.35 2.26 1.32
CA PRO A 112 19.36 3.17 1.84
C PRO A 112 19.03 4.62 1.42
N HIS A 113 19.28 5.59 2.31
CA HIS A 113 19.01 7.00 2.04
C HIS A 113 20.20 7.70 1.35
N ALA A 114 21.42 7.23 1.59
CA ALA A 114 22.65 7.76 0.99
C ALA A 114 23.66 6.64 0.66
N VAL A 115 24.59 6.91 -0.26
CA VAL A 115 25.65 5.96 -0.66
C VAL A 115 26.54 5.56 0.51
N ARG A 116 26.77 6.46 1.47
CA ARG A 116 27.54 6.15 2.69
C ARG A 116 26.89 5.07 3.57
N ASP A 117 25.57 4.91 3.48
CA ASP A 117 24.83 3.92 4.27
C ASP A 117 25.12 2.49 3.78
N LEU A 118 25.71 2.34 2.59
CA LEU A 118 26.07 1.04 2.02
C LEU A 118 27.39 0.48 2.60
N VAL A 119 28.21 1.34 3.20
CA VAL A 119 29.59 0.99 3.59
C VAL A 119 29.59 0.12 4.84
N GLY A 120 30.32 -1.00 4.80
CA GLY A 120 30.48 -1.91 5.95
C GLY A 120 29.43 -3.03 6.03
N HIS A 121 28.47 -3.06 5.11
CA HIS A 121 27.44 -4.10 5.03
C HIS A 121 27.87 -5.24 4.10
N PRO A 122 27.56 -6.51 4.41
CA PRO A 122 27.68 -7.62 3.47
C PRO A 122 26.93 -7.33 2.17
N LEU A 123 27.56 -7.57 1.02
CA LEU A 123 27.01 -7.21 -0.29
C LEU A 123 26.56 -8.44 -1.07
N ARG A 124 25.38 -8.36 -1.69
CA ARG A 124 24.94 -9.29 -2.73
C ARG A 124 24.52 -8.52 -3.98
N VAL A 125 25.05 -8.92 -5.12
CA VAL A 125 24.68 -8.38 -6.44
C VAL A 125 24.07 -9.52 -7.26
N TYR A 126 22.94 -9.26 -7.91
CA TYR A 126 22.26 -10.24 -8.76
C TYR A 126 21.54 -9.54 -9.92
N GLN A 127 21.26 -10.28 -10.99
CA GLN A 127 20.51 -9.77 -12.12
C GLN A 127 19.00 -9.98 -11.94
N SER A 128 18.19 -9.07 -12.47
CA SER A 128 16.73 -9.21 -12.50
C SER A 128 16.33 -10.54 -13.15
N GLY A 129 15.67 -11.40 -12.37
CA GLY A 129 15.24 -12.73 -12.79
C GLY A 129 16.10 -13.88 -12.24
N ASP A 130 17.21 -13.59 -11.57
CA ASP A 130 18.01 -14.61 -10.88
C ASP A 130 17.23 -15.25 -9.73
N GLY A 131 17.42 -16.57 -9.57
CA GLY A 131 16.89 -17.29 -8.42
C GLY A 131 17.65 -16.89 -7.15
N LEU A 132 16.93 -16.38 -6.15
CA LEU A 132 17.48 -16.03 -4.84
C LEU A 132 17.01 -17.01 -3.76
N THR A 133 17.93 -17.36 -2.87
CA THR A 133 17.63 -18.06 -1.62
C THR A 133 16.87 -17.13 -0.67
N ARG A 134 15.92 -17.67 0.10
CA ARG A 134 15.07 -16.93 1.05
C ARG A 134 15.73 -16.67 2.41
N ASP A 135 17.06 -16.67 2.46
CA ASP A 135 17.86 -16.39 3.65
C ASP A 135 17.89 -14.89 3.94
N TRP A 136 16.84 -14.37 4.58
CA TRP A 136 16.80 -12.95 4.92
C TRP A 136 17.89 -12.58 5.94
N ARG A 137 18.64 -11.51 5.65
CA ARG A 137 19.73 -10.99 6.50
C ARG A 137 19.63 -9.46 6.58
N PRO A 138 19.22 -8.89 7.72
CA PRO A 138 18.91 -7.46 7.83
C PRO A 138 20.10 -6.57 7.46
N GLU A 139 21.32 -7.00 7.81
CA GLU A 139 22.53 -6.22 7.58
C GLU A 139 23.06 -6.31 6.14
N ARG A 140 22.47 -7.14 5.26
CA ARG A 140 22.97 -7.34 3.91
C ARG A 140 22.42 -6.30 2.95
N CYS A 141 23.30 -5.60 2.26
CA CYS A 141 22.93 -4.77 1.12
C CYS A 141 22.78 -5.62 -0.13
N ASN A 142 21.63 -5.49 -0.79
CA ASN A 142 21.33 -6.14 -2.06
C ASN A 142 21.31 -5.10 -3.16
N ILE A 143 21.99 -5.38 -4.27
CA ILE A 143 21.95 -4.58 -5.50
C ILE A 143 21.42 -5.45 -6.62
N GLU A 144 20.26 -5.09 -7.14
CA GLU A 144 19.72 -5.70 -8.35
C GLU A 144 20.18 -4.93 -9.58
N THR A 145 20.64 -5.63 -10.60
CA THR A 145 21.01 -5.04 -11.89
C THR A 145 20.20 -5.60 -13.04
N ASP A 146 20.05 -4.81 -14.10
CA ASP A 146 19.53 -5.33 -15.37
C ASP A 146 20.60 -6.15 -16.13
N LYS A 147 20.25 -6.62 -17.34
CA LYS A 147 21.16 -7.39 -18.20
C LYS A 147 22.36 -6.58 -18.71
N GLU A 148 22.28 -5.25 -18.65
CA GLU A 148 23.32 -4.31 -19.04
C GLU A 148 24.13 -3.82 -17.82
N SER A 149 23.95 -4.46 -16.66
CA SER A 149 24.61 -4.12 -15.39
C SER A 149 24.28 -2.73 -14.84
N ARG A 150 23.12 -2.16 -15.20
CA ARG A 150 22.62 -0.92 -14.59
C ARG A 150 21.85 -1.26 -13.33
N ILE A 151 22.03 -0.45 -12.28
CA ILE A 151 21.35 -0.65 -11.00
C ILE A 151 19.84 -0.40 -11.18
N VAL A 152 19.04 -1.40 -10.84
CA VAL A 152 17.58 -1.37 -10.86
C VAL A 152 17.04 -1.06 -9.46
N SER A 153 17.62 -1.69 -8.43
CA SER A 153 17.20 -1.49 -7.04
C SER A 153 18.36 -1.71 -6.05
N VAL A 154 18.29 -1.03 -4.90
CA VAL A 154 19.20 -1.23 -3.77
C VAL A 154 18.38 -1.32 -2.49
N TRP A 155 18.64 -2.33 -1.65
CA TRP A 155 17.80 -2.60 -0.49
C TRP A 155 18.49 -3.47 0.58
N PHE A 156 18.11 -3.32 1.85
CA PHE A 156 18.64 -4.13 2.96
C PHE A 156 17.79 -5.39 3.25
N GLY A 157 18.42 -6.58 3.31
CA GLY A 157 17.77 -7.85 3.68
C GLY A 157 18.32 -9.16 3.08
#